data_AF-A0A6N8Z7S8-F1
#
_entry.id   AF-A0A6N8Z7S8-F1
#
_cell.length_a   1.000
_cell.length_b   1.000
_cell.length_c   1.000
_cell.angle_alpha   90.00
_cell.angle_beta   90.00
_cell.angle_gamma   90.00
#
_symmetry.space_group_name_H-M   'P 1'
#
loop_
_entity.id
_entity.type
_entity.pdbx_description
1 polymer ?
#
loop_
_entity_poly.entity_id
_entity_poly.type
_entity_poly.pdbx_seq_one_letter_code
_entity_poly.pdbx_strand_id
1 'polypeptide(L)' 'MHDGITLERQGIPAATIITTVFANTARAYTRLMGVPNFPYLMCPHPITNVSGDGLLERARELTPGVRKLLINGSLTDN' A
#
# COMPACT_ATOMS: atom_id res chain seq x y z
N MET A 1 0.31 3.51 6.99
CA MET A 1 0.70 4.83 6.42
C MET A 1 1.96 5.37 7.07
N HIS A 2 1.95 5.67 8.37
CA HIS A 2 3.10 6.22 9.11
C HIS A 2 4.43 5.50 8.80
N ASP A 3 4.46 4.18 8.94
CA ASP A 3 5.71 3.41 8.83
C ASP A 3 6.25 3.42 7.40
N GLY A 4 5.38 3.24 6.40
CA GLY A 4 5.78 3.34 5.01
C GLY A 4 6.38 4.71 4.65
N ILE A 5 5.76 5.79 5.12
CA ILE A 5 6.29 7.16 4.90
C ILE A 5 7.65 7.34 5.61
N THR A 6 7.79 6.79 6.81
CA THR A 6 9.03 6.86 7.59
C THR A 6 10.17 6.11 6.91
N LEU A 7 9.92 4.90 6.43
CA LEU A 7 10.90 4.07 5.72
C LEU A 7 11.35 4.75 4.42
N GLU A 8 10.41 5.23 3.60
CA GLU A 8 10.75 5.90 2.32
C GLU A 8 11.58 7.18 2.55
N ARG A 9 11.29 7.95 3.60
CA ARG A 9 12.11 9.12 3.98
C ARG A 9 13.53 8.78 4.39
N GLN A 10 13.77 7.54 4.84
CA GLN A 10 15.09 7.02 5.18
C GLN A 10 15.78 6.35 3.98
N GLY A 11 15.16 6.37 2.78
CA GLY A 11 15.68 5.70 1.60
C GLY A 11 15.51 4.18 1.63
N ILE A 12 14.61 3.66 2.47
CA ILE A 12 14.28 2.24 2.56
C ILE A 12 12.96 2.01 1.82
N PRO A 13 12.96 1.27 0.68
CA PRO A 13 11.73 1.02 -0.07
C PRO A 13 10.68 0.26 0.76
N ALA A 14 9.43 0.69 0.69
CA ALA A 14 8.32 0.14 1.46
C ALA A 14 7.03 0.01 0.63
N ALA A 15 6.45 -1.21 0.62
CA ALA A 15 5.14 -1.45 0.04
C ALA A 15 4.03 -1.36 1.10
N THR A 16 3.40 -0.19 1.23
CA THR A 16 2.25 -0.01 2.13
C THR A 16 0.97 -0.56 1.50
N ILE A 17 0.27 -1.44 2.21
CA ILE A 17 -1.03 -2.01 1.81
C ILE A 17 -2.08 -1.63 2.85
N ILE A 18 -3.25 -1.19 2.40
CA ILE A 18 -4.41 -0.91 3.26
C ILE A 18 -5.65 -1.65 2.75
N THR A 19 -6.67 -1.84 3.59
CA THR A 19 -7.99 -2.26 3.10
C THR A 19 -8.81 -1.07 2.63
N THR A 20 -9.75 -1.28 1.70
CA THR A 20 -10.58 -0.23 1.07
C THR A 20 -11.23 0.76 2.04
N VAL A 21 -11.66 0.32 3.22
CA VAL A 21 -12.27 1.19 4.26
C VAL A 21 -11.34 2.30 4.78
N PHE A 22 -10.02 2.14 4.65
CA PHE A 22 -9.03 3.12 5.09
C PHE A 22 -8.66 4.16 4.03
N ALA A 23 -9.28 4.13 2.84
CA ALA A 23 -8.92 5.04 1.75
C ALA A 23 -8.97 6.52 2.15
N ASN A 24 -10.02 6.94 2.88
CA ASN A 24 -10.18 8.32 3.32
C ASN A 24 -9.12 8.69 4.36
N THR A 25 -8.89 7.81 5.33
CA THR A 25 -7.87 7.98 6.37
C THR A 25 -6.48 8.09 5.75
N ALA A 26 -6.16 7.24 4.78
CA ALA A 26 -4.88 7.27 4.07
C ALA A 26 -4.67 8.59 3.33
N ARG A 27 -5.66 9.06 2.56
CA ARG A 27 -5.58 10.37 1.88
C ARG A 27 -5.43 11.55 2.84
N ALA A 28 -6.13 11.53 3.97
CA ALA A 28 -6.00 12.58 4.98
C ALA A 28 -4.61 12.55 5.62
N TYR A 29 -4.12 11.35 5.96
CA TYR A 29 -2.84 11.15 6.62
C TYR A 29 -1.65 11.52 5.72
N THR A 30 -1.66 11.14 4.45
CA THR A 30 -0.57 11.47 3.52
C THR A 30 -0.46 12.97 3.29
N ARG A 31 -1.59 13.69 3.22
CA ARG A 31 -1.62 15.16 3.17
C ARG A 31 -1.07 15.78 4.45
N LEU A 32 -1.50 15.29 5.62
CA LEU A 32 -1.00 15.75 6.93
C LEU A 32 0.52 15.60 7.03
N MET A 33 1.06 14.51 6.49
CA MET A 33 2.49 14.24 6.50
C MET A 33 3.27 14.98 5.39
N GLY A 34 2.63 15.80 4.56
CA GLY A 34 3.28 16.54 3.47
C GLY A 34 3.67 15.70 2.26
N VAL A 35 3.08 14.52 2.10
CA VAL A 35 3.36 13.57 0.99
C VAL A 35 2.05 13.16 0.29
N PRO A 36 1.26 14.09 -0.28
CA PRO A 36 -0.09 13.83 -0.76
C PRO A 36 -0.18 12.73 -1.83
N ASN A 37 0.90 12.49 -2.56
CA ASN A 37 1.01 11.49 -3.63
C ASN A 37 1.74 10.21 -3.19
N PHE A 38 1.91 10.00 -1.87
CA PHE A 38 2.55 8.79 -1.34
C PHE A 38 1.82 7.54 -1.87
N PRO A 39 2.53 6.63 -2.57
CA PRO A 39 1.87 5.49 -3.21
C PRO A 39 1.60 4.39 -2.17
N TYR A 40 0.43 3.76 -2.28
CA TYR A 40 0.04 2.60 -1.48
C TYR A 40 -0.93 1.73 -2.26
N LEU A 41 -0.99 0.46 -1.90
CA LEU A 41 -1.91 -0.51 -2.48
C LEU A 41 -3.17 -0.63 -1.64
N MET A 42 -4.27 -1.01 -2.30
CA MET A 42 -5.55 -1.24 -1.64
C MET A 42 -6.03 -2.65 -1.93
N CYS A 43 -6.55 -3.32 -0.90
CA CYS A 43 -7.22 -4.60 -1.04
C CYS A 43 -8.64 -4.56 -0.45
N PRO A 44 -9.57 -5.43 -0.89
CA PRO A 44 -10.92 -5.44 -0.36
C PRO A 44 -10.95 -5.71 1.15
N HIS A 45 -11.83 -5.00 1.86
CA HIS A 45 -12.21 -5.33 3.25
C HIS A 45 -13.34 -6.37 3.26
N PRO A 46 -13.45 -7.25 4.28
CA PRO A 46 -12.49 -7.52 5.35
C PRO A 46 -11.37 -8.46 4.90
N ILE A 47 -10.31 -8.59 5.71
CA ILE A 47 -9.28 -9.63 5.56
C ILE A 47 -9.40 -10.75 6.60
N THR A 48 -10.08 -10.51 7.72
CA THR A 48 -10.13 -11.41 8.89
C THR A 48 -10.98 -12.65 8.68
N ASN A 49 -11.99 -12.59 7.79
CA ASN A 49 -12.93 -13.69 7.57
C ASN A 49 -12.87 -14.24 6.13
N VAL A 50 -11.74 -14.01 5.44
CA VAL A 50 -11.47 -14.54 4.11
C VAL A 50 -10.83 -15.91 4.26
N SER A 51 -11.22 -16.87 3.41
CA SER A 51 -10.55 -18.18 3.38
C SER A 51 -9.07 -18.03 3.04
N GLY A 52 -8.26 -19.02 3.39
CA GLY A 52 -6.83 -19.04 3.04
C GLY A 52 -6.61 -18.86 1.53
N ASP A 53 -7.38 -19.57 0.71
CA ASP A 53 -7.30 -19.46 -0.76
C ASP A 53 -7.70 -18.08 -1.27
N GLY A 54 -8.77 -17.49 -0.70
CA GLY A 54 -9.19 -16.14 -1.06
C GLY A 54 -8.18 -15.07 -0.65
N LEU A 55 -7.49 -15.27 0.47
CA LEU A 55 -6.42 -14.36 0.91
C LEU A 55 -5.18 -14.52 0.02
N LEU A 56 -4.85 -15.74 -0.38
CA LEU A 56 -3.75 -16.03 -1.30
C LEU A 56 -4.00 -15.40 -2.67
N GLU A 57 -5.23 -15.45 -3.18
CA GLU A 57 -5.58 -14.82 -4.45
C GLU A 57 -5.41 -13.30 -4.39
N ARG A 58 -5.88 -12.65 -3.31
CA ARG A 58 -5.64 -11.22 -3.10
C ARG A 58 -4.16 -10.89 -3.01
N ALA A 59 -3.35 -11.75 -2.38
CA ALA A 59 -1.91 -11.56 -2.32
C ALA A 59 -1.27 -11.62 -3.72
N ARG A 60 -1.72 -12.57 -4.57
CA ARG A 60 -1.28 -12.66 -5.98
C ARG A 60 -1.64 -11.41 -6.76
N GLU A 61 -2.85 -10.90 -6.62
CA GLU A 61 -3.31 -9.67 -7.27
C GLU A 61 -2.47 -8.45 -6.87
N LEU A 62 -2.06 -8.35 -5.60
CA LEU A 62 -1.24 -7.26 -5.08
C LEU A 62 0.25 -7.35 -5.44
N THR A 63 0.75 -8.56 -5.70
CA THR A 63 2.18 -8.85 -5.88
C THR A 63 2.85 -7.99 -6.97
N PRO A 64 2.26 -7.80 -8.17
CA PRO A 64 2.84 -6.90 -9.18
C PRO A 64 3.00 -5.47 -8.67
N GLY A 65 2.02 -4.96 -7.92
CA GLY A 65 2.07 -3.63 -7.33
C GLY A 65 3.14 -3.50 -6.24
N VAL A 66 3.27 -4.53 -5.38
CA VAL A 66 4.31 -4.59 -4.34
C VAL A 66 5.69 -4.51 -4.99
N ARG A 67 5.91 -5.29 -6.06
CA ARG A 67 7.16 -5.26 -6.82
C ARG A 67 7.46 -3.86 -7.37
N LYS A 68 6.47 -3.17 -7.96
CA LYS A 68 6.66 -1.81 -8.49
C LYS A 68 7.06 -0.82 -7.39
N LEU A 69 6.41 -0.88 -6.22
CA LEU A 69 6.77 -0.01 -5.09
C LEU A 69 8.20 -0.26 -4.60
N LEU A 70 8.59 -1.52 -4.42
CA LEU A 70 9.91 -1.85 -3.85
C LEU A 70 11.08 -1.62 -4.82
N ILE A 71 10.86 -1.67 -6.13
CA ILE A 71 11.92 -1.52 -7.13
C ILE A 71 11.94 -0.10 -7.73
N ASN A 72 10.78 0.47 -8.03
CA ASN A 72 10.65 1.75 -8.74
C ASN A 72 10.27 2.92 -7.82
N GLY A 73 9.78 2.65 -6.60
CA GLY A 73 9.24 3.68 -5.71
C GLY A 73 7.91 4.28 -6.18
N SER A 74 7.28 3.73 -7.23
CA SER A 74 6.05 4.23 -7.84
C SER A 74 5.18 3.08 -8.36
N LEU A 75 3.88 3.35 -8.59
CA LEU A 75 2.96 2.38 -9.22
C LEU A 75 2.87 2.54 -10.75
N THR A 76 3.47 3.60 -11.29
CA THR A 76 3.55 3.86 -12.73
C THR A 76 4.72 3.10 -13.32
N ASP A 77 4.56 2.58 -14.54
CA ASP A 77 5.69 2.10 -15.31
C ASP A 77 6.41 3.34 -15.87
N ASN A 78 7.66 3.54 -15.46
CA ASN A 78 8.55 4.56 -16.03
C ASN A 78 9.09 4.10 -17.39
#